data_AF-D5WI14-F1
#
_entry.id   AF-D5WI14-F1
#
_cell.length_a   1.000
_cell.length_b   1.000
_cell.length_c   1.000
_cell.angle_alpha   90.00
_cell.angle_beta   90.00
_cell.angle_gamma   90.00
#
_symmetry.space_group_name_H-M   'P 1'
#
loop_
_entity.id
_entity.type
_entity.pdbx_description
1 polymer ?
#
loop_
_entity_poly.entity_id
_entity_poly.type
_entity_poly.pdbx_seq_one_letter_code
_entity_poly.pdbx_strand_id
1 'polypeptide(L)'
;MMNTRQTPAHHEHHHAPRQARHVERLEWNDAMLMGHGPMDDSHEEFVAVVNALRNSTVETALACLAAMESHLVSHFELEHSWMDKTAFPEAYSKCHRDQHDEVLEAVQRVHQMAIVGAVGLSTVHRLAQSLIDWFPGHADYMDSSLSAWINDKLHGGQAVVIRRNMTHEDRVPGESEAIAA
;
A
#
# COMPACT_ATOMS: atom_id res chain seq x y z
N MET A 1 44.23 -16.26 37.18
CA MET A 1 43.53 -16.78 35.98
C MET A 1 42.38 -15.82 35.67
N MET A 2 42.57 -14.97 34.67
CA MET A 2 41.56 -14.03 34.19
C MET A 2 40.55 -14.82 33.34
N ASN A 3 39.26 -14.73 33.67
CA ASN A 3 38.18 -15.32 32.87
C ASN A 3 37.45 -14.20 32.12
N THR A 4 37.73 -14.09 30.83
CA THR A 4 37.13 -13.14 29.90
C THR A 4 35.72 -13.61 29.55
N ARG A 5 34.67 -12.93 30.02
CA ARG A 5 33.32 -13.14 29.49
C ARG A 5 33.18 -12.37 28.18
N GLN A 6 33.08 -13.10 27.07
CA GLN A 6 32.61 -12.57 25.78
C GLN A 6 31.12 -12.22 25.90
N THR A 7 30.77 -11.00 25.51
CA THR A 7 29.40 -10.56 25.24
C THR A 7 28.94 -11.09 23.88
N PRO A 8 27.67 -11.51 23.70
CA PRO A 8 27.18 -11.91 22.40
C PRO A 8 26.89 -10.66 21.55
N ALA A 9 27.35 -10.67 20.31
CA ALA A 9 27.02 -9.65 19.32
C ALA A 9 25.56 -9.81 18.89
N HIS A 10 24.75 -8.77 19.11
CA HIS A 10 23.43 -8.65 18.51
C HIS A 10 23.58 -8.53 16.99
N HIS A 11 23.07 -9.52 16.25
CA HIS A 11 22.87 -9.39 14.81
C HIS A 11 21.62 -8.55 14.58
N GLU A 12 21.81 -7.25 14.34
CA GLU A 12 20.76 -6.40 13.79
C GLU A 12 20.56 -6.77 12.31
N HIS A 13 19.50 -7.53 12.03
CA HIS A 13 19.01 -7.70 10.66
C HIS A 13 18.45 -6.35 10.19
N HIS A 14 19.32 -5.55 9.56
CA HIS A 14 18.91 -4.40 8.78
C HIS A 14 18.14 -4.92 7.55
N HIS A 15 16.81 -4.97 7.65
CA HIS A 15 15.95 -5.16 6.49
C HIS A 15 16.00 -3.87 5.69
N ALA A 16 16.84 -3.82 4.66
CA ALA A 16 16.81 -2.70 3.71
C ALA A 16 15.37 -2.58 3.17
N PRO A 17 14.76 -1.39 3.18
CA PRO A 17 13.42 -1.23 2.64
C PRO A 17 13.46 -1.65 1.17
N ARG A 18 12.65 -2.64 0.79
CA ARG A 18 12.39 -2.93 -0.62
C ARG A 18 11.87 -1.63 -1.22
N GLN A 19 12.65 -1.03 -2.12
CA GLN A 19 12.19 0.15 -2.83
C GLN A 19 10.90 -0.21 -3.56
N ALA A 20 9.85 0.55 -3.30
CA ALA A 20 8.61 0.46 -4.05
C ALA A 20 8.95 0.56 -5.54
N ARG A 21 8.38 -0.34 -6.34
CA ARG A 21 8.57 -0.30 -7.79
C ARG A 21 7.94 0.98 -8.30
N HIS A 22 8.62 1.68 -9.20
CA HIS A 22 8.04 2.86 -9.82
C HIS A 22 6.89 2.46 -10.75
N VAL A 23 5.69 2.99 -10.50
CA VAL A 23 4.49 2.77 -11.29
C VAL A 23 4.26 4.02 -12.14
N GLU A 24 4.45 3.88 -13.44
CA GLU A 24 4.31 5.00 -14.38
C GLU A 24 2.86 5.51 -14.45
N ARG A 25 1.89 4.60 -14.33
CA ARG A 25 0.47 4.89 -14.35
C ARG A 25 -0.31 3.87 -13.53
N LEU A 26 -1.17 4.36 -12.64
CA LEU A 26 -2.10 3.54 -11.88
C LEU A 26 -3.50 3.66 -12.48
N GLU A 27 -4.01 2.61 -13.11
CA GLU A 27 -5.40 2.56 -13.61
C GLU A 27 -6.11 1.37 -12.99
N TRP A 28 -7.33 1.61 -12.49
CA TRP A 28 -8.13 0.56 -11.86
C TRP A 28 -8.36 -0.60 -12.83
N ASN A 29 -8.16 -1.82 -12.36
CA ASN A 29 -8.39 -3.04 -13.09
C ASN A 29 -8.49 -4.23 -12.11
N ASP A 30 -8.96 -5.37 -12.62
CA ASP A 30 -9.22 -6.56 -11.80
C ASP A 30 -7.98 -7.08 -11.03
N ALA A 31 -6.75 -6.69 -11.38
CA ALA A 31 -5.55 -7.08 -10.62
C ALA A 31 -5.55 -6.56 -9.18
N MET A 32 -6.27 -5.46 -8.92
CA MET A 32 -6.37 -4.82 -7.60
C MET A 32 -7.56 -5.33 -6.76
N LEU A 33 -8.34 -6.27 -7.27
CA LEU A 33 -9.42 -6.90 -6.50
C LEU A 33 -8.87 -7.77 -5.37
N MET A 34 -9.32 -7.49 -4.15
CA MET A 34 -9.06 -8.19 -2.90
C MET A 34 -10.16 -9.21 -2.57
N GLY A 35 -11.33 -9.12 -3.20
CA GLY A 35 -12.44 -10.04 -2.94
C GLY A 35 -13.23 -9.72 -1.69
N HIS A 36 -13.17 -8.47 -1.24
CA HIS A 36 -14.04 -7.91 -0.20
C HIS A 36 -14.62 -6.60 -0.71
N GLY A 37 -15.88 -6.61 -1.15
CA GLY A 37 -16.50 -5.50 -1.90
C GLY A 37 -16.25 -4.10 -1.32
N PRO A 38 -16.50 -3.86 -0.02
CA PRO A 38 -16.22 -2.55 0.58
C PRO A 38 -14.74 -2.10 0.51
N MET A 39 -13.79 -3.03 0.58
CA MET A 39 -12.36 -2.74 0.41
C MET A 39 -12.06 -2.45 -1.07
N ASP A 40 -12.61 -3.25 -1.99
CA ASP A 40 -12.47 -3.04 -3.43
C ASP A 40 -13.01 -1.67 -3.86
N ASP A 41 -14.16 -1.25 -3.34
CA ASP A 41 -14.75 0.07 -3.59
C ASP A 41 -13.85 1.21 -3.09
N SER A 42 -13.26 1.04 -1.90
CA SER A 42 -12.33 2.02 -1.32
C SER A 42 -11.04 2.10 -2.13
N HIS A 43 -10.52 0.97 -2.60
CA HIS A 43 -9.35 0.89 -3.45
C HIS A 43 -9.56 1.52 -4.84
N GLU A 44 -10.75 1.34 -5.43
CA GLU A 44 -11.09 2.02 -6.69
C GLU A 44 -11.16 3.54 -6.51
N GLU A 45 -11.74 4.01 -5.40
CA GLU A 45 -11.75 5.43 -5.05
C GLU A 45 -10.33 5.97 -4.83
N PHE A 46 -9.45 5.23 -4.14
CA PHE A 46 -8.04 5.61 -3.97
C PHE A 46 -7.39 5.89 -5.33
N VAL A 47 -7.55 4.97 -6.29
CA VAL A 47 -6.98 5.11 -7.63
C VAL A 47 -7.54 6.36 -8.33
N ALA A 48 -8.82 6.66 -8.19
CA ALA A 48 -9.42 7.86 -8.76
C ALA A 48 -8.83 9.14 -8.13
N VAL A 49 -8.77 9.21 -6.80
CA VAL A 49 -8.34 10.40 -6.06
C VAL A 49 -6.85 10.65 -6.20
N VAL A 50 -6.00 9.62 -6.18
CA VAL A 50 -4.55 9.78 -6.35
C VAL A 50 -4.19 10.22 -7.76
N ASN A 51 -4.94 9.77 -8.78
CA ASN A 51 -4.79 10.26 -10.15
C ASN A 51 -5.25 11.70 -10.31
N ALA A 52 -6.34 12.10 -9.65
CA ALA A 52 -6.76 13.51 -9.62
C ALA A 52 -5.68 14.39 -8.98
N LEU A 53 -5.07 13.93 -7.87
CA LEU A 53 -3.96 14.61 -7.22
C LEU A 53 -2.72 14.69 -8.11
N ARG A 54 -2.38 13.60 -8.81
CA ARG A 54 -1.24 13.58 -9.75
C ARG A 54 -1.42 14.54 -10.93
N ASN A 55 -2.65 14.72 -11.39
CA ASN A 55 -2.97 15.55 -12.55
C ASN A 55 -3.51 16.94 -12.15
N SER A 56 -3.40 17.32 -10.87
CA SER A 56 -3.91 18.59 -10.38
C SER A 56 -3.14 19.76 -11.01
N THR A 57 -3.81 20.90 -11.14
CA THR A 57 -3.19 22.19 -11.47
C THR A 57 -2.85 22.95 -10.20
N VAL A 58 -2.25 24.13 -10.32
CA VAL A 58 -1.98 25.01 -9.16
C VAL A 58 -3.29 25.37 -8.45
N GLU A 59 -4.36 25.57 -9.22
CA GLU A 59 -5.68 25.98 -8.73
C GLU A 59 -6.42 24.84 -8.04
N THR A 60 -6.22 23.58 -8.47
CA THR A 60 -6.94 22.42 -7.93
C THR A 60 -6.17 21.63 -6.88
N ALA A 61 -4.85 21.83 -6.75
CA ALA A 61 -3.98 21.04 -5.88
C ALA A 61 -4.46 20.96 -4.42
N LEU A 62 -4.91 22.07 -3.82
CA LEU A 62 -5.38 22.08 -2.43
C LEU A 62 -6.65 21.25 -2.26
N ALA A 63 -7.60 21.34 -3.20
CA ALA A 63 -8.82 20.53 -3.16
C ALA A 63 -8.51 19.04 -3.33
N CYS A 64 -7.57 18.69 -4.23
CA CYS A 64 -7.14 17.30 -4.42
C CYS A 64 -6.40 16.75 -3.18
N LEU A 65 -5.58 17.56 -2.50
CA LEU A 65 -4.92 17.15 -1.25
C LEU A 65 -5.94 16.87 -0.14
N ALA A 66 -6.93 17.75 0.01
CA ALA A 66 -8.01 17.55 0.97
C ALA A 66 -8.84 16.28 0.66
N ALA A 67 -9.14 16.02 -0.61
CA ALA A 67 -9.83 14.80 -1.03
C ALA A 67 -9.00 13.54 -0.74
N MET A 68 -7.69 13.58 -1.03
CA MET A 68 -6.77 12.47 -0.73
C MET A 68 -6.70 12.19 0.78
N GLU A 69 -6.53 13.22 1.59
CA GLU A 69 -6.51 13.07 3.05
C GLU A 69 -7.82 12.49 3.57
N SER A 70 -8.96 13.05 3.15
CA SER A 70 -10.28 12.56 3.56
C SER A 70 -10.51 11.09 3.20
N HIS A 71 -10.09 10.70 1.99
CA HIS A 71 -10.21 9.32 1.53
C HIS A 71 -9.36 8.38 2.38
N LEU A 72 -8.09 8.72 2.62
CA LEU A 72 -7.18 7.89 3.43
C LEU A 72 -7.66 7.73 4.87
N VAL A 73 -8.15 8.81 5.50
CA VAL A 73 -8.73 8.72 6.84
C VAL A 73 -9.89 7.72 6.86
N SER A 74 -10.85 7.87 5.94
CA SER A 74 -12.02 7.00 5.89
C SER A 74 -11.66 5.54 5.59
N HIS A 75 -10.78 5.31 4.61
CA HIS A 75 -10.33 3.98 4.22
C HIS A 75 -9.57 3.29 5.35
N PHE A 76 -8.55 3.95 5.92
CA PHE A 76 -7.75 3.37 6.99
C PHE A 76 -8.56 3.12 8.26
N GLU A 77 -9.48 4.02 8.64
CA GLU A 77 -10.38 3.81 9.77
C GLU A 77 -11.29 2.59 9.56
N LEU A 78 -11.77 2.37 8.33
CA LEU A 78 -12.60 1.22 8.00
C LEU A 78 -11.83 -0.09 8.21
N GLU A 79 -10.62 -0.17 7.67
CA GLU A 79 -9.75 -1.35 7.80
C GLU A 79 -9.31 -1.61 9.23
N HIS A 80 -8.90 -0.56 9.94
CA HIS A 80 -8.60 -0.59 11.37
C HIS A 80 -9.80 -1.18 12.15
N SER A 81 -11.01 -0.74 11.83
CA SER A 81 -12.22 -1.27 12.46
C SER A 81 -12.45 -2.75 12.16
N TRP A 82 -12.10 -3.23 10.97
CA TRP A 82 -12.18 -4.64 10.62
C TRP A 82 -11.15 -5.46 11.37
N MET A 83 -9.91 -4.98 11.49
CA MET A 83 -8.87 -5.64 12.28
C MET A 83 -9.36 -5.87 13.71
N ASP A 84 -9.95 -4.85 14.33
CA ASP A 84 -10.46 -4.94 15.71
C ASP A 84 -11.67 -5.87 15.83
N LYS A 85 -12.68 -5.69 14.97
CA LYS A 85 -13.94 -6.45 15.03
C LYS A 85 -13.77 -7.93 14.71
N THR A 86 -12.79 -8.28 13.88
CA THR A 86 -12.55 -9.66 13.44
C THR A 86 -11.42 -10.35 14.20
N ALA A 87 -10.82 -9.66 15.19
CA ALA A 87 -9.66 -10.12 15.95
C ALA A 87 -8.48 -10.52 15.05
N PHE A 88 -8.17 -9.68 14.05
CA PHE A 88 -7.02 -9.88 13.17
C PHE A 88 -5.72 -9.97 14.00
N PRO A 89 -4.78 -10.87 13.70
CA PRO A 89 -3.67 -11.14 14.61
C PRO A 89 -2.77 -9.92 14.83
N GLU A 90 -2.50 -9.61 16.11
CA GLU A 90 -1.79 -8.40 16.54
C GLU A 90 -0.41 -8.21 15.89
N ALA A 91 0.30 -9.31 15.67
CA ALA A 91 1.61 -9.30 15.04
C ALA A 91 1.58 -8.74 13.60
N TYR A 92 0.44 -8.85 12.91
CA TYR A 92 0.26 -8.33 11.55
C TYR A 92 -0.47 -6.98 11.55
N SER A 93 -1.46 -6.79 12.44
CA SER A 93 -2.23 -5.54 12.55
C SER A 93 -1.32 -4.35 12.84
N LYS A 94 -0.31 -4.52 13.73
CA LYS A 94 0.58 -3.43 14.09
C LYS A 94 1.37 -2.89 12.89
N CYS A 95 2.02 -3.78 12.14
CA CYS A 95 2.80 -3.38 10.96
C CYS A 95 1.93 -2.72 9.88
N HIS A 96 0.69 -3.17 9.74
CA HIS A 96 -0.27 -2.59 8.81
C HIS A 96 -0.64 -1.15 9.23
N ARG A 97 -1.07 -0.97 10.49
CA ARG A 97 -1.41 0.34 11.07
C ARG A 97 -0.25 1.33 11.00
N ASP A 98 0.98 0.88 11.31
CA ASP A 98 2.16 1.73 11.24
C ASP A 98 2.38 2.28 9.81
N GLN A 99 2.13 1.49 8.75
CA GLN A 99 2.22 2.00 7.37
C GLN A 99 1.11 2.99 7.02
N HIS A 100 -0.11 2.77 7.50
CA HIS A 100 -1.20 3.73 7.36
C HIS A 100 -0.86 5.08 8.01
N ASP A 101 -0.33 5.04 9.23
CA ASP A 101 0.04 6.25 9.97
C ASP A 101 1.15 7.01 9.24
N GLU A 102 2.20 6.34 8.75
CA GLU A 102 3.29 6.97 7.98
C GLU A 102 2.79 7.66 6.70
N VAL A 103 1.88 7.01 5.96
CA VAL A 103 1.29 7.55 4.73
C VAL A 103 0.41 8.75 5.05
N LEU A 104 -0.46 8.64 6.04
CA LEU A 104 -1.37 9.71 6.43
C LEU A 104 -0.60 10.94 6.93
N GLU A 105 0.42 10.75 7.77
CA GLU A 105 1.30 11.82 8.23
C GLU A 105 2.00 12.53 7.06
N ALA A 106 2.47 11.79 6.06
CA ALA A 106 3.12 12.38 4.89
C ALA A 106 2.15 13.26 4.08
N VAL A 107 0.92 12.80 3.88
CA VAL A 107 -0.14 13.53 3.17
C VAL A 107 -0.53 14.79 3.94
N GLN A 108 -0.83 14.67 5.24
CA GLN A 108 -1.17 15.79 6.12
C GLN A 108 -0.08 16.86 6.16
N ARG A 109 1.19 16.44 6.23
CA ARG A 109 2.33 17.35 6.23
C ARG A 109 2.40 18.15 4.93
N VAL A 110 2.31 17.50 3.77
CA VAL A 110 2.32 18.18 2.47
C VAL A 110 1.11 19.09 2.32
N HIS A 111 -0.07 18.63 2.75
CA HIS A 111 -1.30 19.42 2.69
C HIS A 111 -1.17 20.70 3.52
N GLN A 112 -0.72 20.61 4.77
CA GLN A 112 -0.51 21.77 5.63
C GLN A 112 0.54 22.74 5.07
N MET A 113 1.64 22.22 4.50
CA MET A 113 2.65 23.04 3.85
C MET A 113 2.11 23.74 2.59
N ALA A 114 1.23 23.08 1.82
CA ALA A 114 0.62 23.64 0.64
C ALA A 114 -0.34 24.78 0.99
N ILE A 115 -1.13 24.64 2.07
CA ILE A 115 -2.06 25.67 2.56
C ILE A 115 -1.33 27.00 2.84
N VAL A 116 -0.14 26.93 3.43
CA VAL A 116 0.67 28.12 3.75
C VAL A 116 1.60 28.55 2.62
N GLY A 117 1.53 27.91 1.45
CA GLY A 117 2.37 28.22 0.28
C GLY A 117 3.84 27.83 0.44
N ALA A 118 4.19 26.97 1.40
CA ALA A 118 5.56 26.51 1.63
C ALA A 118 6.03 25.44 0.62
N VAL A 119 5.11 24.82 -0.11
CA VAL A 119 5.41 23.89 -1.20
C VAL A 119 4.58 24.23 -2.44
N GLY A 120 5.15 23.96 -3.61
CA GLY A 120 4.49 24.12 -4.89
C GLY A 120 3.98 22.80 -5.48
N LEU A 121 3.40 22.90 -6.67
CA LEU A 121 2.78 21.80 -7.40
C LEU A 121 3.71 20.58 -7.60
N SER A 122 5.02 20.81 -7.79
CA SER A 122 5.99 19.72 -7.95
C SER A 122 6.09 18.79 -6.75
N THR A 123 5.97 19.33 -5.52
CA THR A 123 5.95 18.51 -4.30
C THR A 123 4.66 17.71 -4.19
N VAL A 124 3.52 18.31 -4.58
CA VAL A 124 2.21 17.64 -4.61
C VAL A 124 2.25 16.45 -5.58
N HIS A 125 2.77 16.65 -6.78
CA HIS A 125 2.91 15.57 -7.77
C HIS A 125 3.89 14.49 -7.34
N ARG A 126 4.97 14.85 -6.63
CA ARG A 126 5.91 13.88 -6.06
C ARG A 126 5.25 13.03 -4.96
N LEU A 127 4.44 13.64 -4.09
CA LEU A 127 3.64 12.91 -3.10
C LEU A 127 2.71 11.92 -3.82
N ALA A 128 1.96 12.38 -4.83
CA ALA A 128 1.05 11.52 -5.59
C ALA A 128 1.78 10.34 -6.24
N GLN A 129 2.98 10.56 -6.80
CA GLN A 129 3.81 9.47 -7.32
C GLN A 129 4.21 8.48 -6.23
N SER A 130 4.63 8.94 -5.05
CA SER A 130 4.99 8.04 -3.95
C SER A 130 3.80 7.19 -3.48
N LEU A 131 2.59 7.75 -3.46
CA LEU A 131 1.36 7.01 -3.16
C LEU A 131 1.04 5.96 -4.25
N ILE A 132 1.20 6.34 -5.53
CA ILE A 132 1.04 5.44 -6.68
C ILE A 132 2.03 4.27 -6.65
N ASP A 133 3.28 4.52 -6.26
CA ASP A 133 4.32 3.49 -6.16
C ASP A 133 4.08 2.55 -4.95
N TRP A 134 3.55 3.09 -3.86
CA TRP A 134 3.29 2.36 -2.62
C TRP A 134 2.08 1.43 -2.70
N PHE A 135 0.96 1.93 -3.22
CA PHE A 135 -0.34 1.28 -3.09
C PHE A 135 -0.41 -0.17 -3.58
N PRO A 136 0.07 -0.53 -4.80
CA PRO A 136 -0.04 -1.91 -5.27
C PRO A 136 0.69 -2.91 -4.36
N GLY A 137 1.84 -2.51 -3.81
CA GLY A 137 2.62 -3.37 -2.91
C GLY A 137 1.96 -3.54 -1.54
N HIS A 138 1.30 -2.50 -1.04
CA HIS A 138 0.52 -2.55 0.18
C HIS A 138 -0.71 -3.45 0.02
N ALA A 139 -1.48 -3.23 -1.04
CA ALA A 139 -2.67 -4.02 -1.37
C ALA A 139 -2.37 -5.51 -1.55
N ASP A 140 -1.32 -5.83 -2.31
CA ASP A 140 -0.96 -7.23 -2.58
C ASP A 140 -0.51 -7.99 -1.32
N TYR A 141 0.06 -7.31 -0.32
CA TYR A 141 0.66 -7.96 0.84
C TYR A 141 -0.19 -7.85 2.11
N MET A 142 -0.58 -6.64 2.48
CA MET A 142 -1.26 -6.36 3.75
C MET A 142 -2.77 -6.47 3.61
N ASP A 143 -3.35 -5.80 2.60
CA ASP A 143 -4.82 -5.73 2.44
C ASP A 143 -5.38 -7.07 1.99
N SER A 144 -4.67 -7.78 1.12
CA SER A 144 -5.02 -9.15 0.71
C SER A 144 -5.10 -10.11 1.91
N SER A 145 -4.19 -9.95 2.90
CA SER A 145 -4.18 -10.73 4.13
C SER A 145 -5.38 -10.40 5.03
N LEU A 146 -5.74 -9.11 5.12
CA LEU A 146 -6.91 -8.68 5.87
C LEU A 146 -8.21 -9.14 5.20
N SER A 147 -8.35 -8.98 3.89
CA SER A 147 -9.49 -9.46 3.11
C SER A 147 -9.69 -10.97 3.27
N ALA A 148 -8.60 -11.75 3.14
CA ALA A 148 -8.64 -13.18 3.37
C ALA A 148 -9.17 -13.53 4.77
N TRP A 149 -8.72 -12.81 5.79
CA TRP A 149 -9.16 -13.01 7.17
C TRP A 149 -10.63 -12.66 7.38
N ILE A 150 -11.07 -11.50 6.87
CA ILE A 150 -12.48 -11.07 6.94
C ILE A 150 -13.38 -12.12 6.30
N ASN A 151 -13.03 -12.57 5.09
CA ASN A 151 -13.79 -13.59 4.37
C ASN A 151 -13.83 -14.93 5.11
N ASP A 152 -12.71 -15.37 5.71
CA ASP A 152 -12.69 -16.57 6.56
C ASP A 152 -13.66 -16.44 7.74
N LYS A 153 -13.65 -15.30 8.45
CA LYS A 153 -14.54 -15.06 9.60
C LYS A 153 -16.01 -14.99 9.22
N LEU A 154 -16.34 -14.43 8.06
CA LEU A 154 -17.72 -14.23 7.64
C LEU A 154 -18.31 -15.45 6.90
N HIS A 155 -17.47 -16.20 6.19
CA HIS A 155 -17.93 -17.19 5.20
C HIS A 155 -17.27 -18.56 5.35
N GLY A 156 -16.28 -18.71 6.23
CA GLY A 156 -15.56 -19.99 6.44
C GLY A 156 -14.56 -20.34 5.34
N GLY A 157 -14.09 -19.35 4.58
CA GLY A 157 -13.04 -19.53 3.57
C GLY A 157 -12.66 -18.23 2.86
N GLN A 158 -11.65 -18.28 2.00
CA GLN A 158 -11.22 -17.15 1.18
C GLN A 158 -12.15 -16.92 -0.01
N ALA A 159 -12.31 -15.67 -0.42
CA ALA A 159 -13.02 -15.32 -1.64
C ALA A 159 -12.28 -15.83 -2.89
N VAL A 160 -13.03 -16.32 -3.87
CA VAL A 160 -12.50 -16.63 -5.20
C VAL A 160 -12.58 -15.38 -6.06
N VAL A 161 -11.44 -14.77 -6.35
CA VAL A 161 -11.34 -13.58 -7.21
C VAL A 161 -11.02 -14.01 -8.64
N ILE A 162 -11.88 -13.67 -9.59
CA ILE A 162 -11.65 -13.91 -11.02
C ILE A 162 -11.14 -12.61 -11.64
N ARG A 163 -9.90 -12.64 -12.12
CA ARG A 163 -9.26 -11.48 -12.76
C ARG A 163 -9.26 -11.63 -14.26
N ARG A 164 -9.89 -10.70 -14.98
CA ARG A 164 -9.93 -10.71 -16.44
C ARG A 164 -8.69 -10.03 -17.02
N ASN A 165 -8.31 -10.43 -18.23
CA ASN A 165 -7.27 -9.77 -19.03
C ASN A 165 -5.91 -9.66 -18.33
N MET A 166 -5.55 -10.60 -17.46
CA MET A 166 -4.22 -10.61 -16.85
C MET A 166 -3.16 -10.91 -17.91
N THR A 167 -2.26 -9.96 -18.14
CA THR A 167 -1.04 -10.19 -18.91
C THR A 167 -0.04 -10.90 -18.02
N HIS A 168 0.18 -12.20 -18.27
CA HIS A 168 1.28 -12.93 -17.65
C HIS A 168 2.56 -12.62 -18.42
N GLU A 169 3.49 -11.87 -17.83
CA GLU A 169 4.89 -11.96 -18.26
C GLU A 169 5.40 -13.35 -17.86
N ASP A 170 5.97 -14.09 -18.82
CA ASP A 170 6.43 -15.47 -18.65
C ASP A 170 7.26 -15.62 -17.38
N ARG A 171 6.65 -16.20 -16.34
CA ARG A 171 7.22 -16.27 -15.00
C ARG A 171 8.07 -17.52 -14.77
N VAL A 172 8.60 -18.12 -15.84
CA VAL A 172 9.60 -19.19 -15.73
C VAL A 172 10.93 -18.70 -16.28
N PRO A 173 11.83 -18.18 -15.43
CA PRO A 173 13.23 -18.07 -15.79
C PRO A 173 13.85 -19.47 -15.91
N GLY A 174 14.27 -19.85 -17.13
CA GLY A 174 15.32 -20.84 -17.35
C GLY A 174 14.90 -22.30 -17.58
N GLU A 175 14.26 -22.60 -18.70
CA GLU A 175 14.55 -23.85 -19.45
C GLU A 175 15.02 -23.46 -20.86
N SER A 176 16.24 -22.91 -20.94
CA SER A 176 16.94 -22.71 -22.21
C SER A 176 18.29 -23.41 -22.12
N GLU A 177 18.36 -24.53 -22.84
CA GLU A 177 19.56 -25.18 -23.38
C GLU A 177 20.59 -25.76 -22.40
N ALA A 178 20.27 -26.94 -21.88
CA ALA A 178 21.21 -28.05 -21.81
C ALA A 178 20.48 -29.23 -22.50
N ILE A 179 20.98 -29.93 -23.51
CA ILE A 179 22.34 -30.35 -23.83
C ILE A 179 22.38 -30.58 -25.36
N ALA A 180 23.19 -29.81 -26.09
CA ALA A 180 23.69 -30.19 -27.39
C ALA A 180 25.23 -30.24 -27.31
N ALA A 181 25.75 -31.44 -27.06
CA ALA A 181 27.10 -31.90 -27.41
C ALA A 181 27.18 -33.42 -27.15
#